data_AF-N9RRL2-F1
#
_entry.id   AF-N9RRL2-F1
#
_cell.length_a   1.000
_cell.length_b   1.000
_cell.length_c   1.000
_cell.angle_alpha   90.00
_cell.angle_beta   90.00
_cell.angle_gamma   90.00
#
_symmetry.space_group_name_H-M   'P 1'
#
loop_
_entity.id
_entity.type
_entity.pdbx_description
1 polymer ?
#
loop_
_entity_poly.entity_id
_entity_poly.type
_entity_poly.pdbx_seq_one_letter_code
_entity_poly.pdbx_strand_id
1 'polypeptide(L)'
;MPSSYKKYAYTFGLASLSLLLSSCMNTLEKISEFNSINQTEKASSISTKLKNDDGFPITSLPYNSNAHLNCILSAQRLNCGPINLIDSTSLIKVYKFINPSYVDSVVFPKTTAGVLLIASPFSSESGHLEINLTSVNKSGSVKRITLDASKNIVINPHYEILYKENEKDLKLKLNEQGDFVK
;
A
#
# COMPACT_ATOMS: atom_id res chain seq x y z
N MET A 1 11.60 -44.65 -35.35
CA MET A 1 12.23 -44.72 -34.00
C MET A 1 11.49 -43.76 -33.08
N PRO A 2 10.62 -44.21 -32.17
CA PRO A 2 10.10 -43.36 -31.10
C PRO A 2 10.98 -43.58 -29.85
N SER A 3 11.75 -42.55 -29.47
CA SER A 3 12.58 -42.56 -28.27
C SER A 3 11.75 -42.12 -27.06
N SER A 4 11.89 -42.91 -26.01
CA SER A 4 11.14 -42.91 -24.75
C SER A 4 11.20 -41.60 -23.97
N TYR A 5 10.03 -41.13 -23.53
CA TYR A 5 9.89 -40.14 -22.47
C TYR A 5 10.41 -40.71 -21.14
N LYS A 6 11.30 -39.98 -20.44
CA LYS A 6 11.64 -40.25 -19.04
C LYS A 6 10.91 -39.26 -18.14
N LYS A 7 9.98 -39.76 -17.33
CA LYS A 7 9.35 -39.04 -16.23
C LYS A 7 10.30 -39.06 -15.04
N TYR A 8 10.75 -37.90 -14.58
CA TYR A 8 11.45 -37.76 -13.30
C TYR A 8 10.42 -37.35 -12.24
N ALA A 9 10.11 -38.28 -11.32
CA ALA A 9 9.32 -38.02 -10.14
C ALA A 9 10.24 -37.41 -9.06
N TYR A 10 9.98 -36.17 -8.68
CA TYR A 10 10.66 -35.49 -7.57
C TYR A 10 9.83 -35.68 -6.30
N THR A 11 10.30 -36.52 -5.38
CA THR A 11 9.67 -36.72 -4.07
C THR A 11 10.09 -35.59 -3.12
N PHE A 12 9.14 -34.75 -2.72
CA PHE A 12 9.30 -33.77 -1.64
C PHE A 12 9.43 -34.49 -0.29
N GLY A 13 10.61 -34.42 0.32
CA GLY A 13 10.81 -34.81 1.72
C GLY A 13 10.46 -33.67 2.66
N LEU A 14 9.36 -33.80 3.40
CA LEU A 14 8.99 -32.92 4.51
C LEU A 14 9.78 -33.34 5.76
N ALA A 15 10.83 -32.58 6.10
CA ALA A 15 11.49 -32.68 7.40
C ALA A 15 10.87 -31.65 8.35
N SER A 16 10.02 -32.13 9.25
CA SER A 16 9.48 -31.39 10.40
C SER A 16 10.59 -31.14 11.42
N LEU A 17 10.94 -29.87 11.66
CA LEU A 17 11.83 -29.47 12.75
C LEU A 17 10.99 -28.85 13.88
N SER A 18 10.56 -29.69 14.80
CA SER A 18 10.01 -29.29 16.10
C SER A 18 11.17 -29.06 17.08
N LEU A 19 11.38 -27.82 17.52
CA LEU A 19 12.26 -27.49 18.64
C LEU A 19 11.45 -26.94 19.81
N LEU A 20 11.80 -27.48 20.97
CA LEU A 20 11.06 -27.52 22.21
C LEU A 20 11.13 -26.20 22.97
N LEU A 21 10.02 -25.87 23.63
CA LEU A 21 9.95 -24.92 24.74
C LEU A 21 10.74 -25.48 25.94
N SER A 22 11.63 -24.67 26.51
CA SER A 22 12.15 -24.89 27.86
C SER A 22 11.84 -23.67 28.74
N SER A 23 10.84 -23.86 29.61
CA SER A 23 10.59 -23.06 30.80
C SER A 23 11.65 -23.37 31.87
N CYS A 24 12.27 -22.36 32.47
CA CYS A 24 12.97 -22.51 33.73
C CYS A 24 12.40 -21.57 34.79
N MET A 25 12.26 -22.15 35.98
CA MET A 25 11.54 -21.69 37.15
C MET A 25 12.16 -20.50 37.88
N ASN A 26 11.25 -19.71 38.47
CA ASN A 26 11.27 -19.08 39.79
C ASN A 26 12.56 -19.19 40.63
N THR A 27 13.09 -18.01 41.01
CA THR A 27 13.62 -17.80 42.36
C THR A 27 13.04 -16.52 42.92
N LEU A 28 12.34 -16.68 44.05
CA LEU A 28 11.73 -15.67 44.89
C LEU A 28 12.75 -15.25 45.94
N GLU A 29 13.07 -13.95 46.04
CA GLU A 29 13.54 -13.30 47.28
C GLU A 29 13.35 -11.76 47.21
N LYS A 30 12.15 -11.33 47.64
CA LYS A 30 11.80 -10.25 48.61
C LYS A 30 12.99 -9.38 49.15
N ILE A 31 13.00 -8.06 49.40
CA ILE A 31 12.06 -6.94 49.74
C ILE A 31 12.87 -5.64 49.45
N SER A 32 12.35 -4.57 48.84
CA SER A 32 11.86 -3.37 49.57
C SER A 32 11.08 -2.38 48.68
N GLU A 33 9.77 -2.36 48.88
CA GLU A 33 8.87 -1.21 49.13
C GLU A 33 9.38 0.22 48.81
N PHE A 34 8.79 0.91 47.82
CA PHE A 34 7.95 2.11 48.03
C PHE A 34 7.37 2.66 46.69
N ASN A 35 6.03 2.70 46.63
CA ASN A 35 5.13 3.66 45.98
C ASN A 35 5.42 4.21 44.56
N SER A 36 4.55 3.86 43.60
CA SER A 36 3.59 4.81 42.98
C SER A 36 2.83 4.16 41.81
N ILE A 37 1.50 4.07 41.97
CA ILE A 37 0.42 4.06 40.97
C ILE A 37 0.84 3.77 39.52
N ASN A 38 0.69 2.52 39.09
CA ASN A 38 0.58 2.15 37.68
C ASN A 38 -0.79 1.53 37.43
N GLN A 39 -1.72 2.36 36.96
CA GLN A 39 -2.77 1.92 36.04
C GLN A 39 -2.73 2.84 34.82
N THR A 40 -1.64 2.76 34.06
CA THR A 40 -1.72 3.09 32.64
C THR A 40 -2.41 1.91 32.00
N GLU A 41 -3.74 1.96 31.95
CA GLU A 41 -4.49 1.22 30.95
C GLU A 41 -3.82 1.50 29.62
N LYS A 42 -3.09 0.50 29.12
CA LYS A 42 -2.59 0.49 27.75
C LYS A 42 -3.82 0.29 26.89
N ALA A 43 -4.58 1.36 26.72
CA ALA A 43 -5.52 1.49 25.63
C ALA A 43 -4.69 1.30 24.38
N SER A 44 -4.75 0.07 23.85
CA SER A 44 -4.47 -0.17 22.45
C SER A 44 -5.51 0.67 21.72
N SER A 45 -5.17 1.93 21.47
CA SER A 45 -5.93 2.78 20.58
C SER A 45 -5.78 2.12 19.22
N ILE A 46 -6.75 1.28 18.87
CA ILE A 46 -6.98 0.90 17.49
C ILE A 46 -7.26 2.23 16.81
N SER A 47 -6.22 2.84 16.25
CA SER A 47 -6.32 4.07 15.47
C SER A 47 -7.22 3.71 14.29
N THR A 48 -8.49 4.09 14.38
CA THR A 48 -9.47 3.84 13.33
C THR A 48 -9.04 4.69 12.15
N LYS A 49 -8.37 4.06 11.17
CA LYS A 49 -7.95 4.72 9.94
C LYS A 49 -9.15 5.43 9.33
N LEU A 50 -9.01 6.73 9.03
CA LEU A 50 -10.05 7.52 8.37
C LEU A 50 -10.42 6.84 7.05
N LYS A 51 -11.73 6.76 6.76
CA LYS A 51 -12.26 6.13 5.56
C LYS A 51 -12.98 7.15 4.67
N ASN A 52 -13.01 6.89 3.36
CA ASN A 52 -13.83 7.65 2.43
C ASN A 52 -15.30 7.18 2.49
N ASP A 53 -16.16 7.85 1.71
CA ASP A 53 -17.60 7.55 1.63
C ASP A 53 -17.90 6.10 1.18
N ASP A 54 -16.96 5.46 0.49
CA ASP A 54 -17.05 4.09 0.00
C ASP A 54 -16.47 3.05 0.99
N GLY A 55 -16.02 3.50 2.17
CA GLY A 55 -15.52 2.63 3.24
C GLY A 55 -14.05 2.23 3.11
N PHE A 56 -13.30 2.80 2.16
CA PHE A 56 -11.87 2.54 1.99
C PHE A 56 -11.01 3.43 2.88
N PRO A 57 -9.96 2.89 3.52
CA PRO A 57 -9.04 3.69 4.33
C PRO A 57 -8.25 4.67 3.45
N ILE A 58 -8.14 5.92 3.91
CA ILE A 58 -7.52 7.01 3.18
C ILE A 58 -6.04 7.09 3.52
N THR A 59 -5.17 7.14 2.51
CA THR A 59 -3.73 7.41 2.67
C THR A 59 -3.50 8.91 2.82
N SER A 60 -2.83 9.33 3.89
CA SER A 60 -2.52 10.74 4.13
C SER A 60 -1.51 11.29 3.11
N LEU A 61 -1.64 12.57 2.79
CA LEU A 61 -0.63 13.32 2.04
C LEU A 61 0.39 13.95 3.01
N PRO A 62 1.67 14.15 2.60
CA PRO A 62 2.22 13.83 1.29
C PRO A 62 2.42 12.33 1.06
N TYR A 63 2.23 11.91 -0.18
CA TYR A 63 2.44 10.54 -0.64
C TYR A 63 3.78 10.39 -1.35
N ASN A 64 4.33 9.17 -1.31
CA ASN A 64 5.59 8.80 -1.95
C ASN A 64 5.46 7.41 -2.59
N SER A 65 5.77 7.26 -3.88
CA SER A 65 5.65 5.98 -4.58
C SER A 65 6.62 4.92 -4.05
N ASN A 66 7.85 5.28 -3.67
CA ASN A 66 8.80 4.33 -3.12
C ASN A 66 8.32 3.78 -1.77
N ALA A 67 7.74 4.62 -0.91
CA ALA A 67 7.13 4.17 0.34
C ALA A 67 5.97 3.18 0.08
N HIS A 68 5.14 3.47 -0.93
CA HIS A 68 4.05 2.59 -1.33
C HIS A 68 4.56 1.24 -1.86
N LEU A 69 5.51 1.25 -2.79
CA LEU A 69 6.11 0.04 -3.35
C LEU A 69 6.83 -0.79 -2.28
N ASN A 70 7.62 -0.16 -1.42
CA ASN A 70 8.29 -0.83 -0.31
C ASN A 70 7.29 -1.45 0.66
N CYS A 71 6.15 -0.79 0.91
CA CYS A 71 5.07 -1.33 1.72
C CYS A 71 4.45 -2.60 1.10
N ILE A 72 4.20 -2.61 -0.21
CA ILE A 72 3.71 -3.79 -0.94
C ILE A 72 4.69 -4.97 -0.83
N LEU A 73 5.99 -4.68 -0.92
CA LEU A 73 7.06 -5.68 -0.90
C LEU A 73 7.48 -6.11 0.53
N SER A 74 7.07 -5.38 1.55
CA SER A 74 7.47 -5.63 2.95
C SER A 74 6.84 -6.92 3.50
N ALA A 75 7.59 -7.66 4.31
CA ALA A 75 7.05 -8.78 5.10
C ALA A 75 6.02 -8.31 6.15
N GLN A 76 5.98 -7.01 6.47
CA GLN A 76 5.08 -6.38 7.45
C GLN A 76 4.05 -5.48 6.76
N ARG A 77 3.37 -5.95 5.71
CA ARG A 77 2.34 -5.18 4.94
C ARG A 77 1.24 -4.55 5.80
N LEU A 78 1.03 -5.06 7.02
CA LEU A 78 0.06 -4.52 7.97
C LEU A 78 0.51 -3.22 8.64
N ASN A 79 1.80 -2.88 8.59
CA ASN A 79 2.38 -1.70 9.21
C ASN A 79 3.19 -0.88 8.20
N CYS A 80 2.47 -0.13 7.36
CA CYS A 80 3.07 0.71 6.32
C CYS A 80 3.11 2.19 6.67
N GLY A 81 3.13 2.51 7.96
CA GLY A 81 3.07 3.90 8.43
C GLY A 81 1.86 4.64 7.85
N PRO A 82 2.06 5.72 7.05
CA PRO A 82 0.97 6.50 6.49
C PRO A 82 0.26 5.86 5.29
N ILE A 83 0.84 4.80 4.70
CA ILE A 83 0.28 4.12 3.52
C ILE A 83 -0.82 3.15 3.95
N ASN A 84 -2.01 3.34 3.36
CA ASN A 84 -3.15 2.48 3.57
C ASN A 84 -3.42 1.69 2.29
N LEU A 85 -2.78 0.52 2.19
CA LEU A 85 -2.98 -0.42 1.10
C LEU A 85 -4.43 -0.89 1.06
N ILE A 86 -4.96 -0.94 -0.16
CA ILE A 86 -6.26 -1.50 -0.47
C ILE A 86 -6.05 -2.53 -1.58
N ASP A 87 -6.42 -3.78 -1.30
CA ASP A 87 -6.39 -4.85 -2.28
C ASP A 87 -7.19 -4.47 -3.54
N SER A 88 -6.62 -4.74 -4.71
CA SER A 88 -7.21 -4.34 -5.99
C SER A 88 -8.56 -5.01 -6.24
N THR A 89 -8.74 -6.26 -5.80
CA THR A 89 -10.02 -6.97 -5.90
C THR A 89 -11.14 -6.23 -5.16
N SER A 90 -10.82 -5.65 -4.00
CA SER A 90 -11.75 -4.87 -3.20
C SER A 90 -12.10 -3.55 -3.87
N LEU A 91 -11.12 -2.85 -4.47
CA LEU A 91 -11.36 -1.62 -5.23
C LEU A 91 -12.22 -1.87 -6.47
N ILE A 92 -11.95 -2.91 -7.25
CA ILE A 92 -12.66 -3.20 -8.52
C ILE A 92 -14.16 -3.43 -8.29
N LYS A 93 -14.55 -3.98 -7.14
CA LYS A 93 -15.97 -4.17 -6.78
C LYS A 93 -16.74 -2.85 -6.70
N VAL A 94 -16.08 -1.78 -6.28
CA VAL A 94 -16.68 -0.44 -6.13
C VAL A 94 -16.38 0.44 -7.35
N TYR A 95 -15.12 0.44 -7.80
CA TYR A 95 -14.60 1.25 -8.89
C TYR A 95 -14.33 0.37 -10.12
N LYS A 96 -15.37 0.15 -10.94
CA LYS A 96 -15.31 -0.71 -12.15
C LYS A 96 -14.28 -0.26 -13.19
N PHE A 97 -13.76 0.96 -13.08
CA PHE A 97 -12.76 1.53 -13.97
C PHE A 97 -11.32 1.14 -13.59
N ILE A 98 -11.10 0.48 -12.45
CA ILE A 98 -9.79 -0.02 -12.02
C ILE A 98 -9.41 -1.26 -12.83
N ASN A 99 -8.17 -1.32 -13.31
CA ASN A 99 -7.68 -2.45 -14.08
C ASN A 99 -7.36 -3.64 -13.14
N PRO A 100 -7.82 -4.86 -13.44
CA PRO A 100 -7.46 -6.07 -12.70
C PRO A 100 -5.95 -6.39 -12.61
N SER A 101 -5.13 -5.85 -13.52
CA SER A 101 -3.66 -6.03 -13.47
C SER A 101 -2.98 -5.19 -12.38
N TYR A 102 -3.70 -4.24 -11.77
CA TYR A 102 -3.14 -3.41 -10.72
C TYR A 102 -2.99 -4.21 -9.42
N VAL A 103 -1.92 -3.91 -8.69
CA VAL A 103 -1.69 -4.46 -7.35
C VAL A 103 -2.36 -3.57 -6.29
N ASP A 104 -2.10 -3.86 -5.02
CA ASP A 104 -2.59 -3.05 -3.90
C ASP A 104 -2.37 -1.56 -4.18
N SER A 105 -3.44 -0.80 -4.05
CA SER A 105 -3.49 0.60 -4.42
C SER A 105 -3.77 1.45 -3.19
N VAL A 106 -3.68 2.77 -3.35
CA VAL A 106 -4.04 3.73 -2.30
C VAL A 106 -5.11 4.69 -2.81
N VAL A 107 -6.01 5.05 -1.90
CA VAL A 107 -7.03 6.09 -2.09
C VAL A 107 -6.61 7.32 -1.26
N PHE A 108 -6.66 8.50 -1.86
CA PHE A 108 -6.37 9.77 -1.20
C PHE A 108 -7.64 10.43 -0.67
N PRO A 109 -7.53 11.45 0.20
CA PRO A 109 -8.68 12.29 0.52
C PRO A 109 -9.27 12.87 -0.77
N LYS A 110 -10.58 13.19 -0.77
CA LYS A 110 -11.14 13.97 -1.87
C LYS A 110 -10.58 15.40 -1.79
N THR A 111 -10.39 16.03 -2.95
CA THR A 111 -10.10 17.48 -2.98
C THR A 111 -11.31 18.27 -2.47
N THR A 112 -11.13 19.56 -2.19
CA THR A 112 -12.25 20.47 -1.85
C THR A 112 -13.30 20.54 -2.97
N ALA A 113 -12.87 20.36 -4.22
CA ALA A 113 -13.75 20.24 -5.38
C ALA A 113 -14.46 18.88 -5.48
N GLY A 114 -14.16 17.93 -4.59
CA GLY A 114 -14.72 16.58 -4.53
C GLY A 114 -14.13 15.60 -5.53
N VAL A 115 -12.93 15.87 -6.04
CA VAL A 115 -12.21 14.96 -6.93
C VAL A 115 -11.56 13.86 -6.10
N LEU A 116 -11.86 12.61 -6.44
CA LEU A 116 -11.19 11.41 -5.92
C LEU A 116 -9.89 11.19 -6.70
N LEU A 117 -8.83 10.77 -6.01
CA LEU A 117 -7.59 10.31 -6.62
C LEU A 117 -7.21 8.93 -6.06
N ILE A 118 -6.79 8.04 -6.94
CA ILE A 118 -6.33 6.68 -6.62
C ILE A 118 -4.99 6.46 -7.31
N ALA A 119 -4.00 5.95 -6.58
CA ALA A 119 -2.72 5.54 -7.14
C ALA A 119 -2.59 4.02 -7.11
N SER A 120 -2.45 3.41 -8.29
CA SER A 120 -2.50 1.96 -8.50
C SER A 120 -1.23 1.48 -9.21
N PRO A 121 -0.25 0.92 -8.48
CA PRO A 121 0.96 0.37 -9.08
C PRO A 121 0.66 -0.86 -9.92
N PHE A 122 1.49 -1.12 -10.92
CA PHE A 122 1.44 -2.34 -11.73
C PHE A 122 2.77 -2.57 -12.45
N SER A 123 2.99 -3.81 -12.88
CA SER A 123 4.09 -4.13 -13.79
C SER A 123 3.58 -4.02 -15.23
N SER A 124 4.24 -3.22 -16.05
CA SER A 124 3.94 -3.13 -17.48
C SER A 124 4.35 -4.41 -18.20
N GLU A 125 3.93 -4.56 -19.46
CA GLU A 125 4.24 -5.74 -20.26
C GLU A 125 5.75 -5.95 -20.46
N SER A 126 6.54 -4.86 -20.45
CA SER A 126 8.00 -4.90 -20.52
C SER A 126 8.68 -5.13 -19.16
N GLY A 127 7.90 -5.34 -18.09
CA GLY A 127 8.39 -5.56 -16.74
C GLY A 127 8.76 -4.29 -15.98
N HIS A 128 8.53 -3.10 -16.53
CA HIS A 128 8.76 -1.85 -15.79
C HIS A 128 7.69 -1.67 -14.71
N LEU A 129 8.08 -1.06 -13.60
CA LEU A 129 7.18 -0.77 -12.50
C LEU A 129 6.57 0.61 -12.69
N GLU A 130 5.29 0.64 -13.01
CA GLU A 130 4.53 1.84 -13.30
C GLU A 130 3.46 2.08 -12.25
N ILE A 131 2.95 3.31 -12.17
CA ILE A 131 1.80 3.65 -11.33
C ILE A 131 0.79 4.42 -12.15
N ASN A 132 -0.44 3.94 -12.11
CA ASN A 132 -1.56 4.66 -12.68
C ASN A 132 -2.15 5.59 -11.63
N LEU A 133 -2.21 6.88 -11.94
CA LEU A 133 -2.97 7.87 -11.17
C LEU A 133 -4.32 8.04 -11.86
N THR A 134 -5.37 7.53 -11.23
CA THR A 134 -6.75 7.67 -11.70
C THR A 134 -7.47 8.72 -10.86
N SER A 135 -8.00 9.75 -11.50
CA SER A 135 -8.88 10.74 -10.87
C SER A 135 -10.33 10.54 -11.32
N VAL A 136 -11.27 10.85 -10.40
CA VAL A 136 -12.71 10.84 -10.68
C VAL A 136 -13.32 12.10 -10.11
N ASN A 137 -13.98 12.90 -10.96
CA ASN A 137 -14.64 14.11 -10.50
C ASN A 137 -16.08 13.84 -9.99
N LYS A 138 -16.76 14.88 -9.51
CA LYS A 138 -18.13 14.79 -8.98
C LYS A 138 -19.16 14.23 -9.97
N SER A 139 -18.97 14.39 -11.28
CA SER A 139 -19.87 13.84 -12.30
C SER A 139 -19.51 12.40 -12.70
N GLY A 140 -18.49 11.81 -12.07
CA GLY A 140 -18.03 10.45 -12.38
C GLY A 140 -17.10 10.38 -13.60
N SER A 141 -16.65 11.53 -14.15
CA SER A 141 -15.69 11.55 -15.25
C SER A 141 -14.32 11.07 -14.75
N VAL A 142 -13.75 10.10 -15.47
CA VAL A 142 -12.49 9.44 -15.10
C VAL A 142 -11.35 9.96 -15.97
N LYS A 143 -10.25 10.37 -15.36
CA LYS A 143 -9.00 10.69 -16.05
C LYS A 143 -7.87 9.84 -15.49
N ARG A 144 -6.87 9.55 -16.32
CA ARG A 144 -5.75 8.71 -15.94
C ARG A 144 -4.44 9.24 -16.52
N ILE A 145 -3.37 9.12 -15.76
CA ILE A 145 -2.00 9.20 -16.25
C ILE A 145 -1.22 8.01 -15.70
N THR A 146 -0.20 7.59 -16.44
CA THR A 146 0.73 6.54 -16.02
C THR A 146 2.12 7.16 -15.90
N LEU A 147 2.79 6.87 -14.80
CA LEU A 147 4.11 7.39 -14.47
C LEU A 147 5.04 6.24 -14.06
N ASP A 148 6.35 6.41 -14.25
CA ASP A 148 7.36 5.47 -13.76
C ASP A 148 7.42 5.51 -12.22
N ALA A 149 6.95 4.45 -11.57
CA ALA A 149 6.84 4.39 -10.12
C ALA A 149 8.20 4.24 -9.43
N SER A 150 9.22 3.76 -10.17
CA SER A 150 10.58 3.58 -9.67
C SER A 150 11.34 4.90 -9.50
N LYS A 151 10.84 5.99 -10.11
CA LYS A 151 11.47 7.31 -10.13
C LYS A 151 10.97 8.25 -9.05
N ASN A 152 10.46 7.71 -7.94
CA ASN A 152 10.04 8.44 -6.74
C ASN A 152 9.05 9.59 -7.03
N ILE A 153 7.79 9.23 -7.22
CA ILE A 153 6.71 10.20 -7.41
C ILE A 153 6.25 10.69 -6.04
N VAL A 154 6.08 12.00 -5.90
CA VAL A 154 5.56 12.65 -4.69
C VAL A 154 4.27 13.37 -5.01
N ILE A 155 3.24 13.16 -4.19
CA ILE A 155 2.00 13.94 -4.26
C ILE A 155 1.89 14.74 -2.98
N ASN A 156 1.91 16.07 -3.08
CA ASN A 156 1.86 16.94 -1.91
C ASN A 156 0.41 17.19 -1.44
N PRO A 157 0.20 17.83 -0.28
CA PRO A 157 -1.15 18.15 0.23
C PRO A 157 -2.02 19.02 -0.68
N HIS A 158 -1.42 19.69 -1.67
CA HIS A 158 -2.13 20.51 -2.67
C HIS A 158 -2.40 19.74 -3.98
N TYR A 159 -2.19 18.42 -3.99
CA TYR A 159 -2.33 17.55 -5.17
C TYR A 159 -1.46 17.99 -6.35
N GLU A 160 -0.30 18.56 -6.06
CA GLU A 160 0.78 18.67 -7.03
C GLU A 160 1.57 17.37 -7.03
N ILE A 161 1.75 16.81 -8.23
CA ILE A 161 2.42 15.54 -8.51
C ILE A 161 3.79 15.89 -9.07
N LEU A 162 4.82 15.62 -8.28
CA LEU A 162 6.22 15.76 -8.66
C LEU A 162 6.73 14.40 -9.15
N TYR A 163 7.30 14.37 -10.34
CA TYR A 163 7.78 13.14 -10.98
C TYR A 163 8.98 13.44 -11.88
N LYS A 164 9.68 12.39 -12.31
CA LYS A 164 10.78 12.51 -13.27
C LYS A 164 10.42 11.85 -14.58
N GLU A 165 10.74 12.53 -15.68
CA GLU A 165 10.68 11.99 -17.03
C GLU A 165 11.95 12.40 -17.78
N ASN A 166 12.64 11.45 -18.40
CA ASN A 166 13.94 11.68 -19.07
C ASN A 166 14.94 12.43 -18.17
N GLU A 167 15.02 12.04 -16.89
CA GLU A 167 15.86 12.64 -15.84
C GLU A 167 15.57 14.12 -15.53
N LYS A 168 14.46 14.67 -16.02
CA LYS A 168 14.00 16.03 -15.70
C LYS A 168 12.90 15.97 -14.64
N ASP A 169 13.03 16.82 -13.62
CA ASP A 169 11.96 17.03 -12.65
C ASP A 169 10.80 17.79 -13.31
N LEU A 170 9.62 17.20 -13.25
CA LEU A 170 8.38 17.74 -13.80
C LEU A 170 7.31 17.82 -12.72
N LYS A 171 6.33 18.68 -12.96
CA LYS A 171 5.18 18.86 -12.09
C LYS A 171 3.89 18.76 -12.89
N LEU A 172 2.90 18.10 -12.31
CA LEU A 172 1.50 18.19 -12.71
C LEU A 172 0.68 18.66 -11.52
N LYS A 173 -0.45 19.31 -11.77
CA LYS A 173 -1.46 19.65 -10.77
C LYS A 173 -2.76 18.95 -11.13
N LEU A 174 -3.42 18.37 -10.12
CA LEU A 174 -4.79 17.92 -10.26
C LEU A 174 -5.74 19.13 -10.15
N ASN A 175 -6.45 19.46 -11.21
CA ASN A 175 -7.41 20.57 -11.19
C ASN A 175 -8.77 20.16 -10.59
N GLU A 176 -9.69 21.12 -10.49
CA GLU A 176 -11.02 20.90 -9.90
C GLU A 176 -11.93 19.99 -10.74
N GLN A 177 -11.64 19.86 -12.04
CA GLN A 177 -12.36 18.99 -12.97
C GLN A 177 -11.81 17.56 -12.98
N GLY A 178 -10.71 17.32 -12.25
CA GLY A 178 -10.00 16.05 -12.20
C GLY A 178 -8.96 15.86 -13.31
N ASP A 179 -8.67 16.87 -14.13
CA ASP A 179 -7.61 16.78 -15.13
C ASP A 179 -6.22 16.98 -14.50
N PHE A 180 -5.23 16.32 -15.09
CA PHE A 180 -3.82 16.49 -14.76
C PHE A 180 -3.22 17.54 -15.70
N VAL A 181 -2.93 18.74 -15.17
CA VAL A 181 -2.43 19.89 -15.94
C VAL A 181 -0.98 20.20 -15.58
N LYS A 182 -0.19 20.64 -16.55
CA LYS A 182 1.20 21.10 -16.34
C LYS A 182 1.25 22.49 -15.73
#